data_AF-A0A7L6ANQ8-F1
#
_entry.id   AF-A0A7L6ANQ8-F1
#
_cell.length_a   1.000
_cell.length_b   1.000
_cell.length_c   1.000
_cell.angle_alpha   90.00
_cell.angle_beta   90.00
_cell.angle_gamma   90.00
#
_symmetry.space_group_name_H-M   'P 1'
#
loop_
_entity.id
_entity.type
_entity.pdbx_description
1 polymer ?
#
loop_
_entity_poly.entity_id
_entity_poly.type
_entity_poly.pdbx_seq_one_letter_code
_entity_poly.pdbx_strand_id
1 'polypeptide(L)' 'MPDFADFDTDQDGFISEQELNEGRARRITERAAEGRQMRNVAKAASFADIDTNHDGKIDPEEFAAHQRQNRQQRP' A
#
# COMPACT_ATOMS: atom_id res chain seq x y z
N MET A 1 -7.53 3.63 6.63
CA MET A 1 -6.51 2.81 5.95
C MET A 1 -6.09 3.63 4.74
N PRO A 2 -4.80 3.68 4.39
CA PRO A 2 -4.40 4.34 3.16
C PRO A 2 -5.12 3.66 1.99
N ASP A 3 -5.71 4.48 1.11
CA ASP A 3 -6.49 3.99 -0.02
C ASP A 3 -5.58 3.73 -1.22
N PHE A 4 -6.10 2.99 -2.20
CA PHE A 4 -5.36 2.67 -3.43
C PHE A 4 -4.86 3.96 -4.12
N ALA A 5 -5.75 4.95 -4.21
CA ALA A 5 -5.48 6.27 -4.81
C ALA A 5 -4.43 7.10 -4.06
N ASP A 6 -4.02 6.71 -2.85
CA ASP A 6 -2.95 7.40 -2.13
C ASP A 6 -1.56 6.88 -2.53
N PHE A 7 -1.51 5.74 -3.24
CA PHE A 7 -0.28 5.13 -3.75
C PHE A 7 -0.17 5.27 -5.28
N ASP A 8 -1.30 5.16 -5.99
CA ASP A 8 -1.42 5.40 -7.43
C ASP A 8 -1.19 6.90 -7.72
N THR A 9 0.05 7.23 -8.08
CA THR A 9 0.51 8.62 -8.23
C THR A 9 0.27 9.12 -9.65
N ASP A 10 0.35 8.23 -10.64
CA ASP A 10 0.10 8.56 -12.04
C ASP A 10 -1.37 8.39 -12.46
N GLN A 11 -2.20 7.84 -11.57
CA GLN A 11 -3.63 7.60 -11.76
C GLN A 11 -3.91 6.67 -12.94
N ASP A 12 -2.99 5.74 -13.21
CA ASP A 12 -3.14 4.76 -14.29
C ASP A 12 -4.12 3.62 -13.92
N GLY A 13 -4.53 3.57 -12.65
CA GLY A 13 -5.43 2.55 -12.12
C GLY A 13 -4.70 1.28 -11.68
N PHE A 14 -3.38 1.31 -11.54
CA PHE A 14 -2.51 0.27 -11.01
C PHE A 14 -1.54 0.90 -10.00
N ILE A 15 -0.99 0.12 -9.08
CA ILE A 15 0.14 0.58 -8.26
C ILE A 15 1.33 -0.27 -8.63
N SER A 16 2.33 0.33 -9.24
CA SER A 16 3.58 -0.37 -9.55
C SER A 16 4.48 -0.47 -8.32
N GLU A 17 5.40 -1.43 -8.29
CA GLU A 17 6.41 -1.54 -7.22
C GLU A 17 7.18 -0.22 -7.03
N GLN A 18 7.48 0.46 -8.14
CA GLN A 18 8.17 1.74 -8.13
C GLN A 18 7.36 2.82 -7.39
N GLU A 19 6.08 2.98 -7.71
CA GLU A 19 5.21 3.97 -7.08
C GLU A 19 5.00 3.70 -5.60
N LEU A 20 4.82 2.42 -5.24
CA LEU A 20 4.72 2.02 -3.86
C LEU A 20 6.01 2.32 -3.09
N ASN A 21 7.17 2.09 -3.70
CA ASN A 21 8.46 2.39 -3.09
C ASN A 21 8.68 3.90 -2.93
N GLU A 22 8.34 4.70 -3.96
CA GLU A 22 8.37 6.16 -3.90
C GLU A 22 7.41 6.70 -2.84
N GLY A 23 6.16 6.22 -2.81
CA GLY A 23 5.16 6.59 -1.81
C GLY A 23 5.57 6.19 -0.39
N ARG A 24 6.20 5.02 -0.21
CA ARG A 24 6.79 4.59 1.06
C ARG A 24 7.93 5.51 1.48
N ALA A 25 8.88 5.79 0.59
CA ALA A 25 10.00 6.67 0.88
C ALA A 25 9.53 8.07 1.28
N ARG A 26 8.53 8.61 0.57
CA ARG A 26 7.91 9.90 0.85
C ARG A 26 7.24 9.92 2.23
N ARG A 27 6.40 8.91 2.52
CA ARG A 27 5.75 8.78 3.84
C ARG A 27 6.74 8.55 4.98
N ILE A 28 7.81 7.79 4.77
CA ILE A 28 8.85 7.60 5.77
C ILE A 28 9.51 8.95 6.06
N THR A 29 9.82 9.72 5.01
CA THR A 29 10.44 11.05 5.11
C THR A 29 9.52 12.04 5.81
N GLU A 30 8.25 12.14 5.43
CA GLU A 30 7.27 13.02 6.07
C GLU A 30 7.02 12.65 7.53
N ARG A 31 6.87 11.36 7.85
CA ARG A 31 6.65 10.92 9.23
C ARG A 31 7.90 11.09 10.10
N ALA A 32 9.09 10.90 9.53
CA ALA A 32 10.35 11.18 10.19
C ALA A 32 10.48 12.67 10.48
N ALA A 33 10.09 13.53 9.54
CA ALA A 33 10.06 14.99 9.71
C ALA A 33 9.02 15.43 10.77
N GLU A 34 7.85 14.79 10.82
CA GLU A 34 6.83 15.01 11.85
C GLU A 34 7.20 14.42 13.23
N GLY A 35 8.34 13.72 13.37
CA GLY A 35 8.76 13.09 14.62
C GLY A 35 7.80 12.00 15.11
N ARG A 36 6.87 11.54 14.27
CA ARG A 36 5.90 10.51 14.61
C ARG A 36 6.59 9.15 14.52
N GLN A 37 6.58 8.41 15.64
CA GLN A 37 7.07 7.03 15.67
C GLN A 37 6.45 6.21 14.52
N MET A 38 7.30 5.52 13.76
CA MET A 38 6.94 4.62 12.64
C MET A 38 6.20 3.36 13.12
N ARG A 39 5.23 3.48 14.03
CA ARG A 39 4.59 2.36 14.73
C ARG A 39 3.72 1.46 13.84
N ASN A 40 3.43 1.85 12.60
CA ASN A 40 2.57 1.08 11.69
C ASN A 40 3.18 0.83 10.32
N VAL A 41 4.46 1.15 10.08
CA VAL A 41 5.09 0.88 8.77
C VAL A 41 5.29 -0.63 8.56
N ALA A 42 5.64 -1.35 9.63
CA ALA A 42 5.75 -2.81 9.64
C ALA A 42 4.40 -3.56 9.57
N LYS A 43 3.27 -2.86 9.69
CA LYS A 43 1.92 -3.45 9.62
C LYS A 43 1.18 -3.12 8.34
N ALA A 44 1.82 -2.36 7.45
CA ALA A 44 1.33 -2.17 6.10
C ALA A 44 1.59 -3.47 5.33
N ALA A 45 0.54 -4.01 4.69
CA ALA A 45 0.69 -5.13 3.79
C ALA A 45 1.80 -4.83 2.77
N SER A 46 2.66 -5.82 2.54
CA SER A 46 3.71 -5.71 1.54
C SER A 46 3.07 -5.65 0.16
N PHE A 47 3.81 -5.12 -0.80
CA PHE A 47 3.40 -5.16 -2.21
C PHE A 47 2.96 -6.59 -2.60
N ALA A 48 3.85 -7.55 -2.33
CA ALA A 48 3.65 -8.97 -2.56
C ALA A 48 2.53 -9.63 -1.72
N ASP A 49 2.03 -8.98 -0.66
CA ASP A 49 0.87 -9.50 0.08
C ASP A 49 -0.45 -9.15 -0.64
N ILE A 50 -0.45 -8.10 -1.46
CA ILE A 50 -1.61 -7.61 -2.20
C ILE A 50 -1.56 -8.10 -3.65
N ASP A 51 -0.39 -7.99 -4.28
CA ASP A 51 -0.08 -8.53 -5.61
C ASP A 51 -0.13 -10.07 -5.55
N THR A 52 -1.32 -10.61 -5.86
CA THR A 52 -1.58 -12.04 -5.75
C THR A 52 -1.12 -12.75 -7.02
N ASN A 53 -1.20 -12.05 -8.15
CA ASN A 53 -0.82 -12.56 -9.46
C ASN A 53 0.70 -12.49 -9.72
N HIS A 54 1.46 -11.76 -8.88
CA HIS A 54 2.90 -11.51 -8.94
C HIS A 54 3.35 -10.89 -10.27
N ASP A 55 2.53 -10.02 -10.85
CA ASP A 55 2.81 -9.37 -12.12
C ASP A 55 3.62 -8.07 -11.96
N GLY A 56 3.89 -7.65 -10.72
CA GLY A 56 4.66 -6.45 -10.40
C GLY A 56 3.84 -5.17 -10.36
N LYS A 57 2.51 -5.26 -10.40
CA LYS A 57 1.55 -4.16 -10.18
C LYS A 57 0.38 -4.65 -9.31
N ILE A 58 -0.25 -3.74 -8.60
CA ILE A 58 -1.47 -4.03 -7.83
C ILE A 58 -2.63 -3.43 -8.58
N ASP A 59 -3.61 -4.25 -8.91
CA ASP A 59 -4.86 -3.78 -9.50
C ASP A 59 -5.85 -3.35 -8.39
N PRO A 60 -6.83 -2.48 -8.70
CA PRO A 60 -7.91 -2.14 -7.77
C PRO A 60 -8.73 -3.36 -7.35
N GLU A 61 -8.82 -4.39 -8.20
CA GLU A 61 -9.45 -5.67 -7.87
C GLU A 61 -8.67 -6.44 -6.79
N GLU A 62 -7.35 -6.54 -6.92
CA GLU A 62 -6.48 -7.19 -5.93
C GLU A 62 -6.48 -6.42 -4.61
N PHE A 63 -6.41 -5.09 -4.67
CA PHE A 63 -6.49 -4.25 -3.48
C PHE A 63 -7.84 -4.39 -2.77
N ALA A 64 -8.95 -4.44 -3.52
CA ALA A 64 -10.29 -4.65 -2.98
C ALA A 64 -10.45 -6.06 -2.38
N ALA A 65 -9.92 -7.08 -3.03
CA ALA A 65 -9.92 -8.46 -2.53
C ALA A 65 -9.16 -8.55 -1.20
N HIS A 66 -7.94 -7.99 -1.15
CA HIS A 66 -7.12 -7.96 0.04
C HIS A 66 -7.80 -7.18 1.18
N GLN A 67 -8.45 -6.04 0.90
CA GLN A 67 -9.23 -5.29 1.89
C GLN A 67 -10.41 -6.12 2.45
N ARG A 68 -11.14 -6.82 1.60
CA ARG A 68 -12.23 -7.71 2.02
C ARG A 68 -11.71 -8.83 2.91
N GLN A 69 -10.57 -9.43 2.55
CA GLN A 69 -9.94 -10.51 3.30
C GLN A 69 -9.46 -10.05 4.68
N ASN A 70 -8.82 -8.88 4.75
CA ASN A 70 -8.34 -8.29 6.00
C ASN A 70 -9.50 -7.82 6.92
N ARG A 71 -10.65 -7.46 6.34
CA ARG A 71 -11.87 -7.10 7.08
C ARG A 71 -12.64 -8.32 7.56
N GLN A 72 -12.58 -9.45 6.85
CA GLN A 72 -13.17 -10.73 7.28
C GLN A 72 -12.36 -11.43 8.37
N GLN A 73 -11.06 -11.17 8.49
CA GLN A 73 -10.19 -11.74 9.53
C GLN A 73 -10.23 -11.00 10.88
N ARG A 74 -11.11 -10.00 11.04
CA ARG A 74 -11.35 -9.34 12.33
C ARG A 74 -12.68 -9.84 12.90
N PRO A 75 -12.67 -10.81 13.84
CA PRO A 75 -13.87 -11.20 14.57
C PRO A 75 -14.42 -10.06 15.44
#